data_AF-A0A078AH58-F1
#
_entry.id   AF-A0A078AH58-F1
#
_cell.length_a   1.000
_cell.length_b   1.000
_cell.length_c   1.000
_cell.angle_alpha   90.00
_cell.angle_beta   90.00
_cell.angle_gamma   90.00
#
_symmetry.space_group_name_H-M   'P 1'
#
loop_
_entity.id
_entity.type
_entity.pdbx_description
1 polymer ?
#
loop_
_entity_poly.entity_id
_entity_poly.type
_entity_poly.pdbx_seq_one_letter_code
_entity_poly.pdbx_strand_id
1 'polypeptide(L)'
;MKRQGKQSDSAKQEEPTLITTTSGSELEIEQRVLLKGNIVAARNSLFDFVQLNSWIKKTNYEGIFNAMLTIFVMVIIHKPIGNWVKMGRPVDPELINSIVEEFGNIIYANIYFLAFSFFAFFIQKAILMGAPEQIMKYVQYGIEVFFFVSIYYIIRTNPTWPLSHFLFLSIHGQVIFYKMHSYLLTNLELREKHIQQQKILKKPKAENKSGLQQYPENKVFIQTNLLPLSHFNGLIKYQDIIPLVKTNLNVPVFELYLKLQMSIIAMIMLTIFLLFESMPNAVSELTLYADREFYQDWWNSTSVEEFYGKWLRFTYLFFYRHVYMKILIKGRFNPNTAKAISNLISGAFQELIVVRIY
;
A
#
# COMPACT_ATOMS: atom_id res chain seq x y z
N MET A 1 50.36 47.53 21.97
CA MET A 1 48.89 47.47 21.75
C MET A 1 48.49 46.00 21.56
N LYS A 2 48.45 45.17 22.61
CA LYS A 2 47.25 44.71 23.37
C LYS A 2 45.96 44.43 22.56
N ARG A 3 45.76 43.12 22.32
CA ARG A 3 44.54 42.29 22.22
C ARG A 3 43.15 42.96 22.39
N GLN A 4 42.25 42.69 21.44
CA GLN A 4 40.83 42.29 21.58
C GLN A 4 40.49 41.52 20.28
N GLY A 5 39.86 40.34 20.19
CA GLY A 5 38.76 39.77 20.95
C GLY A 5 37.71 39.33 19.91
N LYS A 6 37.89 38.17 19.27
CA LYS A 6 36.97 37.63 18.26
C LYS A 6 35.83 36.93 19.00
N GLN A 7 34.68 37.59 19.13
CA GLN A 7 33.47 37.03 19.72
C GLN A 7 32.62 36.42 18.60
N SER A 8 32.18 35.19 18.85
CA SER A 8 31.36 34.35 17.98
C SER A 8 29.88 34.73 18.09
N ASP A 9 29.25 35.12 16.99
CA ASP A 9 27.79 35.21 16.90
C ASP A 9 27.23 33.85 16.49
N SER A 10 26.71 33.13 17.48
CA SER A 10 25.83 31.98 17.28
C SER A 10 24.41 32.49 16.99
N ALA A 11 23.98 32.39 15.73
CA ALA A 11 22.60 32.59 15.36
C ALA A 11 21.74 31.46 15.99
N LYS A 12 21.01 31.81 17.05
CA LYS A 12 19.92 30.98 17.60
C LYS A 12 18.84 30.86 16.53
N GLN A 13 18.57 29.62 16.09
CA GLN A 13 17.33 29.28 15.41
C GLN A 13 16.18 29.42 16.41
N GLU A 14 15.35 30.44 16.24
CA GLU A 14 14.10 30.58 16.97
C GLU A 14 13.07 29.56 16.44
N GLU A 15 12.61 28.67 17.31
CA GLU A 15 11.42 27.84 17.09
C GLU A 15 10.19 28.75 16.96
N PRO A 16 9.31 28.54 15.96
CA PRO A 16 8.12 29.36 15.85
C PRO A 16 7.09 28.95 16.91
N THR A 17 6.87 29.87 17.85
CA THR A 17 5.82 29.84 18.87
C THR A 17 4.44 29.71 18.23
N LEU A 18 3.68 28.70 18.66
CA LEU A 18 2.30 28.44 18.25
C LEU A 18 1.38 29.54 18.81
N ILE A 19 1.00 30.52 17.97
CA ILE A 19 -0.01 31.53 18.31
C ILE A 19 -1.37 31.10 17.75
N THR A 20 -2.32 30.97 18.67
CA THR A 20 -3.76 30.75 18.47
C THR A 20 -4.42 31.85 17.65
N THR A 21 -4.87 31.54 16.42
CA THR A 21 -6.02 32.19 15.76
C THR A 21 -6.76 31.19 14.85
N THR A 22 -8.08 31.39 14.77
CA THR A 22 -9.14 30.40 14.51
C THR A 22 -9.51 30.23 13.04
N SER A 23 -9.75 28.97 12.65
CA SER A 23 -10.28 28.44 11.37
C SER A 23 -9.41 28.55 10.10
N GLY A 24 -8.67 29.65 9.89
CA GLY A 24 -7.82 29.82 8.69
C GLY A 24 -6.48 29.07 8.78
N SER A 25 -5.90 29.01 9.97
CA SER A 25 -4.62 28.35 10.24
C SER A 25 -4.70 26.83 10.15
N GLU A 26 -5.81 26.23 10.62
CA GLU A 26 -6.04 24.79 10.51
C GLU A 26 -6.19 24.36 9.06
N LEU A 27 -6.95 25.10 8.23
CA LEU A 27 -7.08 24.85 6.80
C LEU A 27 -5.76 25.05 6.05
N GLU A 28 -4.94 26.04 6.44
CA GLU A 28 -3.60 26.23 5.85
C GLU A 28 -2.59 25.16 6.30
N ILE A 29 -2.66 24.70 7.55
CA ILE A 29 -1.83 23.60 8.05
C ILE A 29 -2.26 22.31 7.38
N GLU A 30 -3.56 22.05 7.32
CA GLU A 30 -4.14 20.91 6.62
C GLU A 30 -3.79 20.98 5.13
N GLN A 31 -3.86 22.14 4.47
CA GLN A 31 -3.41 22.31 3.10
C GLN A 31 -1.90 22.15 2.96
N ARG A 32 -1.03 22.75 3.79
CA ARG A 32 0.43 22.59 3.68
C ARG A 32 0.88 21.16 3.96
N VAL A 33 0.19 20.46 4.86
CA VAL A 33 0.44 19.06 5.20
C VAL A 33 -0.11 18.12 4.11
N LEU A 34 -1.32 18.38 3.59
CA LEU A 34 -1.90 17.64 2.47
C LEU A 34 -1.18 17.94 1.14
N LEU A 35 -0.71 19.16 0.90
CA LEU A 35 0.01 19.59 -0.30
C LEU A 35 1.44 19.03 -0.33
N LYS A 36 2.09 18.85 0.83
CA LYS A 36 3.39 18.15 0.86
C LYS A 36 3.26 16.63 0.64
N GLY A 37 2.08 16.03 0.85
CA GLY A 37 1.87 14.58 0.79
C GLY A 37 1.05 14.05 -0.40
N ASN A 38 0.14 14.84 -0.98
CA ASN A 38 -0.92 14.37 -1.88
C ASN A 38 -1.05 15.15 -3.20
N ILE A 39 0.05 15.67 -3.77
CA ILE A 39 0.01 16.07 -5.19
C ILE A 39 0.15 14.80 -6.01
N VAL A 40 -0.99 14.24 -6.43
CA VAL A 40 -0.99 13.16 -7.42
C VAL A 40 -0.37 13.73 -8.70
N ALA A 41 0.75 13.16 -9.12
CA ALA A 41 1.52 13.65 -10.25
C ALA A 41 1.88 12.48 -11.17
N ALA A 42 1.94 12.74 -12.48
CA ALA A 42 2.43 11.76 -13.44
C ALA A 42 3.91 11.47 -13.14
N ARG A 43 4.18 10.29 -12.59
CA ARG A 43 5.49 9.87 -12.08
C ARG A 43 5.74 8.42 -12.42
N ASN A 44 6.98 8.13 -12.72
CA ASN A 44 7.44 6.81 -13.12
C ASN A 44 7.79 6.00 -11.88
N SER A 45 7.70 4.67 -11.97
CA SER A 45 8.23 3.83 -10.89
C SER A 45 9.75 3.90 -10.84
N LEU A 46 10.32 3.67 -9.66
CA LEU A 46 11.76 3.75 -9.41
C LEU A 46 12.56 2.76 -10.26
N PHE A 47 12.07 1.51 -10.37
CA PHE A 47 12.71 0.43 -11.14
C PHE A 47 12.09 0.22 -12.53
N ASP A 48 11.38 1.21 -13.07
CA ASP A 48 10.87 1.15 -14.45
C ASP A 48 12.04 1.15 -15.46
N PHE A 49 12.18 0.09 -16.23
CA PHE A 49 13.28 -0.08 -17.18
C PHE A 49 12.97 0.39 -18.60
N VAL A 50 11.68 0.62 -18.90
CA VAL A 50 11.22 1.07 -20.22
C VAL A 50 11.40 2.58 -20.33
N GLN A 51 11.16 3.29 -19.24
CA GLN A 51 11.18 4.74 -19.22
C GLN A 51 12.58 5.29 -18.89
N LEU A 52 13.21 5.96 -19.86
CA LEU A 52 14.53 6.62 -19.72
C LEU A 52 14.62 7.61 -18.54
N ASN A 53 13.50 8.16 -18.11
CA ASN A 53 13.43 9.13 -17.00
C ASN A 53 13.32 8.48 -15.62
N SER A 54 13.26 7.15 -15.53
CA SER A 54 13.19 6.42 -14.26
C SER A 54 14.46 6.60 -13.44
N TRP A 55 14.36 6.31 -12.14
CA TRP A 55 15.50 6.43 -11.23
C TRP A 55 16.60 5.43 -11.56
N ILE A 56 16.26 4.18 -11.89
CA ILE A 56 17.25 3.15 -12.18
C ILE A 56 18.12 3.49 -13.40
N LYS A 57 17.54 4.11 -14.44
CA LYS A 57 18.25 4.56 -15.65
C LYS A 57 19.15 5.77 -15.43
N LYS A 58 18.91 6.54 -14.36
CA LYS A 58 19.70 7.74 -14.00
C LYS A 58 20.87 7.43 -13.06
N THR A 59 20.92 6.24 -12.48
CA THR A 59 21.93 5.88 -11.49
C THR A 59 22.90 4.83 -12.01
N ASN A 60 24.06 4.71 -11.36
CA ASN A 60 25.06 3.68 -11.67
C ASN A 60 24.64 2.26 -11.21
N TYR A 61 23.43 2.10 -10.65
CA TYR A 61 22.93 0.82 -10.14
C TYR A 61 22.26 -0.05 -11.21
N GLU A 62 22.14 0.44 -12.45
CA GLU A 62 21.53 -0.31 -13.55
C GLU A 62 22.18 -1.69 -13.76
N GLY A 63 23.51 -1.78 -13.66
CA GLY A 63 24.23 -3.06 -13.79
C GLY A 63 23.87 -4.09 -12.72
N ILE A 64 23.71 -3.65 -11.47
CA ILE A 64 23.32 -4.51 -10.34
C ILE A 64 21.88 -5.01 -10.54
N PHE A 65 20.99 -4.12 -10.96
CA PHE A 65 19.61 -4.47 -11.26
C PHE A 65 19.50 -5.46 -12.43
N ASN A 66 20.25 -5.25 -13.51
CA ASN A 66 20.31 -6.17 -14.65
C ASN A 66 20.86 -7.55 -14.24
N ALA A 67 21.86 -7.60 -13.35
CA ALA A 67 22.36 -8.86 -12.80
C ALA A 67 21.28 -9.58 -11.97
N MET A 68 20.52 -8.86 -11.14
CA MET A 68 19.39 -9.42 -10.40
C MET A 68 18.31 -9.99 -11.32
N LEU A 69 17.93 -9.26 -12.37
CA LEU A 69 16.97 -9.74 -13.38
C LEU A 69 17.49 -10.98 -14.12
N THR A 70 18.79 -11.03 -14.41
CA THR A 70 19.42 -12.19 -15.05
C THR A 70 19.34 -13.43 -14.16
N ILE A 71 19.72 -13.29 -12.88
CA ILE A 71 19.59 -14.38 -11.88
C ILE A 71 18.13 -14.82 -11.77
N PHE A 72 17.20 -13.87 -11.77
CA PHE A 72 15.77 -14.14 -11.71
C PHE A 72 15.28 -14.96 -12.91
N VAL A 73 15.65 -14.59 -14.13
CA VAL A 73 15.33 -15.35 -15.34
C VAL A 73 15.96 -16.75 -15.29
N MET A 74 17.21 -16.87 -14.82
CA MET A 74 17.87 -18.16 -14.64
C MET A 74 17.11 -19.05 -13.64
N VAL A 75 16.62 -18.52 -12.52
CA VAL A 75 15.83 -19.27 -11.53
C VAL A 75 14.50 -19.74 -12.12
N ILE A 76 13.82 -18.87 -12.89
CA ILE A 76 12.56 -19.22 -13.57
C ILE A 76 12.76 -20.38 -14.54
N ILE A 77 13.88 -20.41 -15.27
CA ILE A 77 14.18 -21.44 -16.26
C ILE A 77 14.71 -22.72 -15.60
N HIS A 78 15.53 -22.58 -14.54
CA HIS A 78 16.19 -23.70 -13.86
C HIS A 78 15.17 -24.73 -13.34
N LYS A 79 14.07 -24.29 -12.73
CA LYS A 79 13.10 -25.17 -12.10
C LYS A 79 12.31 -26.03 -13.11
N PRO A 80 11.70 -25.48 -14.18
CA PRO A 80 11.08 -26.27 -15.24
C PRO A 80 12.02 -27.27 -15.89
N ILE A 81 13.29 -26.89 -16.12
CA ILE A 81 14.30 -27.81 -16.67
C ILE A 81 14.58 -28.95 -15.68
N GLY A 82 14.81 -28.63 -14.41
CA GLY A 82 15.02 -29.65 -13.36
C GLY A 82 13.85 -30.61 -13.21
N ASN A 83 12.61 -30.10 -13.31
CA ASN A 83 11.40 -30.90 -13.32
C ASN A 83 11.31 -31.78 -14.58
N TRP A 84 11.66 -31.24 -15.75
CA TRP A 84 11.66 -32.00 -17.00
C TRP A 84 12.61 -33.20 -16.92
N VAL A 85 13.80 -33.02 -16.35
CA VAL A 85 14.78 -34.10 -16.17
C VAL A 85 14.27 -35.17 -15.19
N LYS A 86 13.58 -34.76 -14.11
CA LYS A 86 13.12 -35.68 -13.05
C LYS A 86 11.82 -36.41 -13.39
N MET A 87 10.87 -35.73 -14.04
CA MET A 87 9.48 -36.17 -14.21
C MET A 87 9.07 -36.31 -15.70
N GLY A 88 9.93 -35.93 -16.64
CA GLY A 88 9.60 -35.89 -18.08
C GLY A 88 8.63 -34.77 -18.46
N ARG A 89 8.31 -33.86 -17.53
CA ARG A 89 7.39 -32.72 -17.71
C ARG A 89 7.90 -31.49 -16.97
N PRO A 90 7.65 -30.26 -17.45
CA PRO A 90 8.23 -29.06 -16.88
C PRO A 90 7.51 -28.61 -15.60
N VAL A 91 6.23 -28.95 -15.46
CA VAL A 91 5.38 -28.54 -14.35
C VAL A 91 4.68 -29.79 -13.79
N ASP A 92 4.64 -29.86 -12.47
CA ASP A 92 3.94 -30.90 -11.74
C ASP A 92 2.41 -30.76 -11.93
N PRO A 93 1.69 -31.81 -12.39
CA PRO A 93 0.24 -31.79 -12.52
C PRO A 93 -0.49 -31.47 -11.20
N GLU A 94 0.03 -31.90 -10.05
CA GLU A 94 -0.57 -31.59 -8.75
C GLU A 94 -0.49 -30.09 -8.43
N LEU A 95 0.63 -29.46 -8.80
CA LEU A 95 0.80 -28.01 -8.68
C LEU A 95 -0.21 -27.27 -9.57
N ILE A 96 -0.45 -27.73 -10.80
CA ILE A 96 -1.43 -27.11 -11.70
C ILE A 96 -2.85 -27.20 -11.12
N ASN A 97 -3.24 -28.38 -10.64
CA ASN A 97 -4.57 -28.57 -10.04
C ASN A 97 -4.75 -27.69 -8.81
N SER A 98 -3.72 -27.62 -7.95
CA SER A 98 -3.71 -26.70 -6.81
C SER A 98 -3.93 -25.26 -7.27
N ILE A 99 -3.13 -24.74 -8.22
CA ILE A 99 -3.25 -23.37 -8.74
C ILE A 99 -4.66 -23.08 -9.30
N VAL A 100 -5.25 -24.01 -10.05
CA VAL A 100 -6.58 -23.82 -10.65
C VAL A 100 -7.67 -23.75 -9.58
N GLU A 101 -7.64 -24.63 -8.59
CA GLU A 101 -8.54 -24.57 -7.43
C GLU A 101 -8.33 -23.26 -6.65
N GLU A 102 -7.07 -22.84 -6.50
CA GLU A 102 -6.76 -21.59 -5.83
C GLU A 102 -7.42 -20.39 -6.54
N PHE A 103 -7.36 -20.38 -7.87
CA PHE A 103 -7.86 -19.31 -8.72
C PHE A 103 -9.37 -19.16 -8.64
N GLY A 104 -10.12 -20.26 -8.59
CA GLY A 104 -11.59 -20.22 -8.43
C GLY A 104 -12.01 -19.49 -7.15
N ASN A 105 -11.43 -19.87 -6.01
CA ASN A 105 -11.71 -19.23 -4.72
C ASN A 105 -11.34 -17.74 -4.71
N ILE A 106 -10.24 -17.37 -5.38
CA ILE A 106 -9.83 -15.97 -5.54
C ILE A 106 -10.87 -15.19 -6.36
N ILE A 107 -11.41 -15.75 -7.45
CA ILE A 107 -12.47 -15.09 -8.22
C ILE A 107 -13.71 -14.84 -7.36
N TYR A 108 -14.20 -15.86 -6.64
CA TYR A 108 -15.35 -15.70 -5.74
C TYR A 108 -15.12 -14.63 -4.69
N ALA A 109 -13.92 -14.59 -4.08
CA ALA A 109 -13.54 -13.54 -3.15
C ALA A 109 -13.53 -12.15 -3.79
N ASN A 110 -13.05 -12.00 -5.03
CA ASN A 110 -13.06 -10.72 -5.73
C ASN A 110 -14.48 -10.23 -6.07
N ILE A 111 -15.39 -11.13 -6.45
CA ILE A 111 -16.81 -10.78 -6.69
C ILE A 111 -17.43 -10.30 -5.37
N TYR A 112 -17.14 -10.99 -4.27
CA TYR A 112 -17.57 -10.60 -2.93
C TYR A 112 -17.06 -9.19 -2.55
N PHE A 113 -15.76 -8.94 -2.72
CA PHE A 113 -15.15 -7.64 -2.47
C PHE A 113 -15.72 -6.52 -3.34
N LEU A 114 -15.94 -6.80 -4.62
CA LEU A 114 -16.54 -5.87 -5.55
C LEU A 114 -17.95 -5.49 -5.10
N ALA A 115 -18.79 -6.47 -4.76
CA ALA A 115 -20.14 -6.24 -4.27
C ALA A 115 -20.15 -5.36 -3.02
N PHE A 116 -19.24 -5.61 -2.07
CA PHE A 116 -19.12 -4.80 -0.86
C PHE A 116 -18.70 -3.35 -1.14
N SER A 117 -17.76 -3.16 -2.06
CA SER A 117 -17.27 -1.83 -2.43
C SER A 117 -18.38 -0.90 -2.97
N PHE A 118 -19.41 -1.45 -3.62
CA PHE A 118 -20.53 -0.67 -4.15
C PHE A 118 -21.45 -0.10 -3.07
N PHE A 119 -21.47 -0.65 -1.85
CA PHE A 119 -22.26 -0.05 -0.76
C PHE A 119 -21.80 1.38 -0.47
N ALA A 120 -20.49 1.64 -0.47
CA ALA A 120 -19.95 2.99 -0.26
C ALA A 120 -20.45 3.97 -1.35
N PHE A 121 -20.57 3.49 -2.60
CA PHE A 121 -21.16 4.26 -3.70
C PHE A 121 -22.64 4.54 -3.49
N PHE A 122 -23.45 3.52 -3.15
CA PHE A 122 -24.88 3.69 -2.94
C PHE A 122 -25.20 4.58 -1.75
N ILE A 123 -24.44 4.49 -0.65
CA ILE A 123 -24.58 5.39 0.50
C ILE A 123 -24.31 6.83 0.08
N GLN A 124 -23.25 7.09 -0.69
CA GLN A 124 -23.00 8.45 -1.16
C GLN A 124 -24.10 8.96 -2.10
N LYS A 125 -24.61 8.11 -2.98
CA LYS A 125 -25.75 8.44 -3.83
C LYS A 125 -27.01 8.75 -3.01
N ALA A 126 -27.28 8.01 -1.93
CA ALA A 126 -28.39 8.27 -1.03
C ALA A 126 -28.28 9.63 -0.33
N ILE A 127 -27.07 10.03 0.10
CA ILE A 127 -26.87 11.37 0.68
C ILE A 127 -27.12 12.46 -0.37
N LEU A 128 -26.71 12.25 -1.63
CA LEU A 128 -27.02 13.18 -2.73
C LEU A 128 -28.53 13.29 -3.02
N MET A 129 -29.31 12.24 -2.74
CA MET A 129 -30.77 12.23 -2.86
C MET A 129 -31.48 12.87 -1.66
N GLY A 130 -30.74 13.38 -0.66
CA GLY A 130 -31.30 14.06 0.50
C GLY A 130 -31.37 13.23 1.79
N ALA A 131 -30.76 12.04 1.82
CA ALA A 131 -30.67 11.26 3.06
C ALA A 131 -29.79 11.99 4.11
N PRO A 132 -30.10 11.89 5.42
CA PRO A 132 -29.33 12.55 6.46
C PRO A 132 -27.88 12.04 6.51
N GLU A 133 -26.92 12.95 6.31
CA GLU A 133 -25.50 12.63 6.21
C GLU A 133 -24.96 11.86 7.41
N GLN A 134 -25.30 12.31 8.63
CA GLN A 134 -24.81 11.70 9.86
C GLN A 134 -25.28 10.25 10.01
N ILE A 135 -26.53 9.95 9.64
CA ILE A 135 -27.08 8.59 9.70
C ILE A 135 -26.38 7.71 8.68
N MET A 136 -26.28 8.19 7.43
CA MET A 136 -25.62 7.46 6.34
C MET A 136 -24.15 7.15 6.64
N LYS A 137 -23.45 8.05 7.32
CA LYS A 137 -22.07 7.83 7.78
C LYS A 137 -21.98 6.68 8.79
N TYR A 138 -22.87 6.62 9.78
CA TYR A 138 -22.88 5.50 10.74
C TYR A 138 -23.29 4.18 10.09
N VAL A 139 -24.24 4.21 9.14
CA VAL A 139 -24.60 3.03 8.35
C VAL A 139 -23.38 2.50 7.59
N GLN A 140 -22.60 3.38 6.95
CA GLN A 140 -21.36 3.00 6.27
C GLN A 140 -20.35 2.36 7.22
N TYR A 141 -20.15 2.91 8.42
CA TYR A 141 -19.29 2.29 9.43
C TYR A 141 -19.80 0.92 9.88
N GLY A 142 -21.11 0.75 10.00
CA GLY A 142 -21.71 -0.56 10.28
C GLY A 142 -21.42 -1.59 9.17
N ILE A 143 -21.53 -1.18 7.90
CA ILE A 143 -21.21 -2.04 6.76
C ILE A 143 -19.71 -2.38 6.72
N GLU A 144 -18.84 -1.42 7.00
CA GLU A 144 -17.39 -1.63 7.07
C GLU A 144 -17.00 -2.63 8.18
N VAL A 145 -17.61 -2.50 9.37
CA VAL A 145 -17.39 -3.46 10.47
C VAL A 145 -17.91 -4.84 10.08
N PHE A 146 -19.13 -4.92 9.53
CA PHE A 146 -19.71 -6.18 9.07
C PHE A 146 -18.83 -6.87 8.03
N PHE A 147 -18.31 -6.11 7.07
CA PHE A 147 -17.37 -6.59 6.05
C PHE A 147 -16.08 -7.15 6.63
N PHE A 148 -15.52 -6.52 7.67
CA PHE A 148 -14.35 -7.07 8.33
C PHE A 148 -14.65 -8.34 9.12
N VAL A 149 -15.76 -8.36 9.85
CA VAL A 149 -16.19 -9.53 10.62
C VAL A 149 -16.49 -10.71 9.70
N SER A 150 -17.10 -10.47 8.53
CA SER A 150 -17.37 -11.54 7.56
C SER A 150 -16.10 -12.11 6.95
N ILE A 151 -15.07 -11.30 6.65
CA ILE A 151 -13.76 -11.80 6.21
C ILE A 151 -13.14 -12.70 7.29
N TYR A 152 -13.12 -12.23 8.54
CA TYR A 152 -12.63 -13.02 9.67
C TYR A 152 -13.39 -14.35 9.81
N TYR A 153 -14.72 -14.31 9.69
CA TYR A 153 -15.56 -15.49 9.74
C TYR A 153 -15.26 -16.48 8.61
N ILE A 154 -15.15 -16.01 7.35
CA ILE A 154 -14.79 -16.85 6.19
C ILE A 154 -13.44 -17.53 6.41
N ILE A 155 -12.46 -16.79 6.93
CA ILE A 155 -11.13 -17.33 7.23
C ILE A 155 -11.21 -18.42 8.31
N ARG A 156 -12.04 -18.22 9.34
CA ARG A 156 -12.15 -19.14 10.48
C ARG A 156 -12.92 -20.42 10.14
N THR A 157 -13.92 -20.34 9.27
CA THR A 157 -14.74 -21.49 8.82
C THR A 157 -14.02 -22.37 7.80
N ASN A 158 -12.96 -21.86 7.16
CA ASN A 158 -12.17 -22.60 6.17
C ASN A 158 -10.74 -22.87 6.68
N PRO A 159 -10.55 -23.69 7.73
CA PRO A 159 -9.24 -23.93 8.35
C PRO A 159 -8.26 -24.72 7.46
N THR A 160 -8.76 -25.42 6.44
CA THR A 160 -7.95 -26.21 5.51
C THR A 160 -7.38 -25.39 4.36
N TRP A 161 -7.85 -24.16 4.16
CA TRP A 161 -7.32 -23.31 3.08
C TRP A 161 -5.84 -23.04 3.23
N PRO A 162 -5.08 -23.02 2.12
CA PRO A 162 -3.66 -22.74 2.17
C PRO A 162 -3.41 -21.27 2.55
N LEU A 163 -2.17 -21.01 2.98
CA LEU A 163 -1.75 -19.68 3.44
C LEU A 163 -1.95 -18.58 2.37
N SER A 164 -1.87 -18.94 1.09
CA SER A 164 -2.11 -18.06 -0.06
C SER A 164 -3.50 -17.42 -0.02
N HIS A 165 -4.57 -18.19 0.16
CA HIS A 165 -5.95 -17.66 0.24
C HIS A 165 -6.16 -16.77 1.45
N PHE A 166 -5.60 -17.17 2.60
CA PHE A 166 -5.69 -16.38 3.81
C PHE A 166 -5.03 -15.01 3.62
N LEU A 167 -3.78 -14.98 3.15
CA LEU A 167 -3.06 -13.74 2.88
C LEU A 167 -3.79 -12.89 1.83
N PHE A 168 -4.33 -13.53 0.78
CA PHE A 168 -5.11 -12.83 -0.23
C PHE A 168 -6.35 -12.14 0.37
N LEU A 169 -7.17 -12.88 1.12
CA LEU A 169 -8.39 -12.34 1.73
C LEU A 169 -8.10 -11.26 2.76
N SER A 170 -7.09 -11.46 3.61
CA SER A 170 -6.72 -10.49 4.65
C SER A 170 -6.18 -9.19 4.06
N ILE A 171 -5.19 -9.28 3.16
CA ILE A 171 -4.56 -8.09 2.57
C ILE A 171 -5.55 -7.37 1.65
N HIS A 172 -6.22 -8.10 0.76
CA HIS A 172 -7.15 -7.49 -0.19
C HIS A 172 -8.39 -6.93 0.52
N GLY A 173 -8.89 -7.63 1.54
CA GLY A 173 -9.96 -7.14 2.41
C GLY A 173 -9.63 -5.81 3.07
N GLN A 174 -8.42 -5.66 3.60
CA GLN A 174 -7.97 -4.37 4.15
C GLN A 174 -7.89 -3.27 3.11
N VAL A 175 -7.39 -3.57 1.90
CA VAL A 175 -7.34 -2.60 0.80
C VAL A 175 -8.75 -2.11 0.44
N ILE A 176 -9.72 -3.01 0.36
CA ILE A 176 -11.12 -2.66 0.04
C ILE A 176 -11.73 -1.82 1.17
N PHE A 177 -11.48 -2.18 2.43
CA PHE A 177 -11.88 -1.34 3.55
C PHE A 177 -11.26 0.07 3.48
N TYR A 178 -9.94 0.18 3.26
CA TYR A 178 -9.27 1.48 3.15
C TYR A 178 -9.88 2.32 2.02
N LYS A 179 -10.22 1.68 0.88
CA LYS A 179 -10.89 2.36 -0.23
C LYS A 179 -12.30 2.82 0.13
N MET A 180 -13.13 1.97 0.73
CA MET A 180 -14.49 2.33 1.15
C MET A 180 -14.48 3.49 2.15
N HIS A 181 -13.63 3.38 3.18
CA HIS A 181 -13.48 4.38 4.23
C HIS A 181 -12.98 5.72 3.66
N SER A 182 -11.95 5.68 2.81
CA SER A 182 -11.40 6.86 2.17
C SER A 182 -12.40 7.50 1.20
N TYR A 183 -13.19 6.70 0.47
CA TYR A 183 -14.22 7.17 -0.45
C TYR A 183 -15.34 7.91 0.30
N LEU A 184 -15.83 7.36 1.41
CA LEU A 184 -16.83 8.03 2.24
C LEU A 184 -16.30 9.40 2.69
N LEU A 185 -15.17 9.41 3.38
CA LEU A 185 -14.64 10.61 4.04
C LEU A 185 -14.22 11.69 3.06
N THR A 186 -13.56 11.31 1.97
CA THR A 186 -13.12 12.28 0.96
C THR A 186 -14.31 12.96 0.30
N ASN A 187 -15.36 12.21 -0.04
CA ASN A 187 -16.57 12.79 -0.64
C ASN A 187 -17.33 13.71 0.34
N LEU A 188 -17.37 13.37 1.63
CA LEU A 188 -17.94 14.25 2.65
C LEU A 188 -17.14 15.56 2.76
N GLU A 189 -15.81 15.46 2.85
CA GLU A 189 -14.91 16.62 2.92
C GLU A 189 -15.05 17.53 1.68
N LEU A 190 -15.11 16.94 0.48
CA LEU A 190 -15.32 17.67 -0.77
C LEU A 190 -16.69 18.37 -0.80
N ARG A 191 -17.73 17.73 -0.27
CA ARG A 191 -19.07 18.34 -0.17
C ARG A 191 -19.08 19.52 0.79
N GLU A 192 -18.48 19.38 1.97
CA GLU A 192 -18.35 20.47 2.94
C GLU A 192 -17.61 21.67 2.32
N LYS A 193 -16.48 21.43 1.66
CA LYS A 193 -15.72 22.45 0.93
C LYS A 193 -16.55 23.11 -0.17
N HIS A 194 -17.32 22.35 -0.93
CA HIS A 194 -18.19 22.88 -1.98
C HIS A 194 -19.28 23.79 -1.40
N ILE A 195 -19.93 23.39 -0.30
CA ILE A 195 -20.94 24.21 0.39
C ILE A 195 -20.31 25.50 0.94
N GLN A 196 -19.11 25.42 1.52
CA GLN A 196 -18.37 26.61 1.99
C GLN A 196 -18.03 27.54 0.84
N GLN A 197 -17.53 27.01 -0.28
CA GLN A 197 -17.24 27.79 -1.48
C GLN A 197 -18.51 28.45 -2.04
N GLN A 198 -19.63 27.74 -2.12
CA GLN A 198 -20.91 28.33 -2.55
C GLN A 198 -21.37 29.46 -1.62
N LYS A 199 -21.18 29.33 -0.30
CA LYS A 199 -21.45 30.40 0.66
C LYS A 199 -20.56 31.64 0.42
N ILE A 200 -19.30 31.42 0.07
CA ILE A 200 -18.33 32.48 -0.27
C ILE A 200 -18.65 33.13 -1.64
N LEU A 201 -19.07 32.32 -2.63
CA LEU A 201 -19.42 32.71 -4.00
C LEU A 201 -20.79 33.40 -4.14
N LYS A 202 -21.53 33.62 -3.04
CA LYS A 202 -22.66 34.57 -3.01
C LYS A 202 -22.22 36.04 -3.21
N LYS A 203 -20.94 36.33 -3.49
CA LYS A 203 -20.47 37.51 -4.23
C LYS A 203 -20.22 37.12 -5.70
N PRO A 204 -20.68 37.91 -6.69
CA PRO A 204 -20.67 37.49 -8.07
C PRO A 204 -19.24 37.42 -8.59
N LYS A 205 -18.78 36.22 -8.96
CA LYS A 205 -17.84 36.03 -10.07
C LYS A 205 -17.85 34.59 -10.59
N ALA A 206 -18.07 34.53 -11.91
CA ALA A 206 -17.78 33.53 -12.92
C ALA A 206 -17.67 32.06 -12.50
N GLU A 207 -18.51 31.25 -13.14
CA GLU A 207 -18.36 29.81 -13.30
C GLU A 207 -16.94 29.45 -13.73
N ASN A 208 -16.12 29.01 -12.78
CA ASN A 208 -15.05 28.08 -13.08
C ASN A 208 -15.52 26.71 -12.64
N LYS A 209 -15.86 25.86 -13.62
CA LYS A 209 -15.99 24.42 -13.42
C LYS A 209 -14.61 23.89 -12.99
N SER A 210 -14.29 23.95 -11.70
CA SER A 210 -13.20 23.15 -11.14
C SER A 210 -13.62 21.69 -11.26
N GLY A 211 -12.97 21.00 -12.19
CA GLY A 211 -13.27 19.62 -12.56
C GLY A 211 -13.25 18.68 -11.36
N LEU A 212 -13.92 17.54 -11.51
CA LEU A 212 -13.67 16.36 -10.67
C LEU A 212 -12.16 16.21 -10.48
N GLN A 213 -11.73 15.79 -9.28
CA GLN A 213 -10.34 15.43 -9.05
C GLN A 213 -9.94 14.34 -10.05
N GLN A 214 -9.34 14.77 -11.16
CA GLN A 214 -8.95 13.91 -12.26
C GLN A 214 -7.58 13.37 -11.92
N TYR A 215 -7.48 12.05 -11.85
CA TYR A 215 -6.19 11.39 -11.70
C TYR A 215 -5.36 11.66 -12.97
N PRO A 216 -4.03 11.80 -12.84
CA PRO A 216 -3.19 11.98 -14.01
C PRO A 216 -3.30 10.73 -14.89
N GLU A 217 -3.75 10.94 -16.12
CA GLU A 217 -3.94 9.87 -17.10
C GLU A 217 -2.67 9.68 -17.93
N ASN A 218 -2.31 8.42 -18.17
CA ASN A 218 -1.24 8.09 -19.11
C ASN A 218 -1.81 7.96 -20.53
N LYS A 219 -1.29 8.76 -21.47
CA LYS A 219 -1.72 8.76 -22.88
C LYS A 219 -0.98 7.73 -23.76
N VAL A 220 0.06 7.09 -23.24
CA VAL A 220 0.87 6.12 -23.98
C VAL A 220 0.61 4.72 -23.42
N PHE A 221 -0.13 3.91 -24.18
CA PHE A 221 -0.21 2.47 -23.99
C PHE A 221 0.97 1.81 -24.70
N ILE A 222 1.56 0.78 -24.08
CA ILE A 222 2.57 -0.19 -24.57
C ILE A 222 3.84 -0.23 -23.68
N GLN A 223 3.85 -1.15 -22.70
CA GLN A 223 4.73 -2.33 -22.61
C GLN A 223 4.41 -3.05 -21.29
N THR A 224 3.29 -3.78 -21.28
CA THR A 224 2.97 -4.66 -20.16
C THR A 224 3.99 -5.79 -20.13
N ASN A 225 4.97 -5.67 -19.23
CA ASN A 225 5.79 -6.80 -18.80
C ASN A 225 4.96 -7.67 -17.86
N LEU A 226 3.89 -8.27 -18.40
CA LEU A 226 3.21 -9.40 -17.79
C LEU A 226 4.11 -10.62 -17.97
N LEU A 227 5.19 -10.69 -17.19
CA LEU A 227 5.70 -12.00 -16.81
C LEU A 227 4.57 -12.69 -16.03
N PRO A 228 4.23 -13.95 -16.33
CA PRO A 228 3.06 -14.59 -15.75
C PRO A 228 3.27 -14.78 -14.24
N LEU A 229 2.70 -13.84 -13.46
CA LEU A 229 2.62 -13.82 -12.00
C LEU A 229 2.04 -15.14 -11.44
N SER A 230 1.31 -15.91 -12.27
CA SER A 230 0.71 -17.19 -11.92
C SER A 230 1.70 -18.34 -11.66
N HIS A 231 2.93 -18.27 -12.17
CA HIS A 231 3.89 -19.37 -12.00
C HIS A 231 4.74 -19.26 -10.74
N PHE A 232 4.63 -18.16 -9.99
CA PHE A 232 5.76 -17.74 -9.16
C PHE A 232 5.66 -18.13 -7.69
N ASN A 233 4.46 -18.18 -7.12
CA ASN A 233 4.29 -18.50 -5.69
C ASN A 233 4.56 -19.98 -5.37
N GLY A 234 4.52 -20.86 -6.39
CA GLY A 234 4.77 -22.31 -6.25
C GLY A 234 6.24 -22.73 -6.37
N LEU A 235 7.09 -21.96 -7.06
CA LEU A 235 8.42 -22.42 -7.48
C LEU A 235 9.51 -22.35 -6.39
N ILE A 236 9.40 -21.42 -5.44
CA ILE A 236 10.39 -21.24 -4.36
C ILE A 236 9.88 -21.77 -3.01
N LYS A 237 8.56 -21.78 -2.77
CA LYS A 237 8.00 -22.10 -1.45
C LYS A 237 8.06 -23.58 -1.08
N TYR A 238 7.90 -24.50 -2.03
CA TYR A 238 7.54 -25.88 -1.67
C TYR A 238 8.69 -26.89 -1.79
N GLN A 239 9.61 -26.72 -2.73
CA GLN A 239 10.58 -27.79 -3.05
C GLN A 239 11.94 -27.64 -2.36
N ASP A 240 12.38 -26.44 -2.00
CA ASP A 240 13.70 -26.23 -1.38
C ASP A 240 13.62 -26.03 0.14
N ILE A 241 12.58 -25.34 0.63
CA ILE A 241 12.42 -25.01 2.05
C ILE A 241 11.84 -26.19 2.84
N ILE A 242 10.80 -26.86 2.33
CA ILE A 242 10.10 -27.93 3.06
C ILE A 242 11.04 -29.10 3.39
N PRO A 243 11.86 -29.63 2.47
CA PRO A 243 12.80 -30.70 2.80
C PRO A 243 13.84 -30.26 3.82
N LEU A 244 14.33 -29.00 3.72
CA LEU A 244 15.31 -28.46 4.66
C LEU A 244 14.73 -28.30 6.07
N VAL A 245 13.48 -27.84 6.17
CA VAL A 245 12.74 -27.75 7.44
C VAL A 245 12.49 -29.15 8.00
N LYS A 246 11.95 -30.08 7.20
CA LYS A 246 11.62 -31.45 7.65
C LYS A 246 12.84 -32.22 8.14
N THR A 247 14.00 -32.02 7.51
CA THR A 247 15.26 -32.68 7.90
C THR A 247 15.93 -32.04 9.12
N ASN A 248 15.57 -30.80 9.47
CA ASN A 248 16.16 -30.05 10.58
C ASN A 248 15.13 -29.68 11.67
N LEU A 249 14.08 -30.50 11.87
CA LEU A 249 13.10 -30.23 12.94
C LEU A 249 13.67 -30.38 14.37
N ASN A 250 14.78 -31.10 14.52
CA ASN A 250 15.38 -31.41 15.82
C ASN A 250 16.49 -30.43 16.25
N VAL A 251 16.86 -29.45 15.41
CA VAL A 251 17.87 -28.45 15.79
C VAL A 251 17.23 -27.26 16.50
N PRO A 252 17.98 -26.50 17.33
CA PRO A 252 17.48 -25.27 17.92
C PRO A 252 16.93 -24.30 16.85
N VAL A 253 15.83 -23.61 17.15
CA VAL A 253 15.13 -22.71 16.22
C VAL A 253 16.06 -21.68 15.59
N PHE A 254 17.01 -21.15 16.36
CA PHE A 254 17.99 -20.18 15.86
C PHE A 254 18.91 -20.78 14.78
N GLU A 255 19.34 -22.04 14.92
CA GLU A 255 20.17 -22.72 13.92
C GLU A 255 19.37 -22.99 12.64
N LEU A 256 18.11 -23.40 12.78
CA LEU A 256 17.19 -23.55 11.65
C LEU A 256 16.96 -22.22 10.92
N TYR A 257 16.81 -21.12 11.66
CA TYR A 257 16.68 -19.77 11.09
C TYR A 257 17.91 -19.40 10.26
N LEU A 258 19.13 -19.58 10.78
CA LEU A 258 20.36 -19.26 10.05
C LEU A 258 20.51 -20.09 8.77
N LYS A 259 20.15 -21.38 8.82
CA LYS A 259 20.14 -22.27 7.64
C LYS A 259 19.15 -21.82 6.56
N LEU A 260 18.03 -21.22 6.95
CA LEU A 260 16.97 -20.76 6.04
C LEU A 260 17.11 -19.30 5.62
N GLN A 261 17.91 -18.50 6.32
CA GLN A 261 17.94 -17.04 6.21
C GLN A 261 18.16 -16.58 4.76
N MET A 262 19.13 -17.15 4.06
CA MET A 262 19.44 -16.73 2.67
C MET A 262 18.28 -16.99 1.72
N SER A 263 17.64 -18.16 1.84
CA SER A 263 16.47 -18.52 1.02
C SER A 263 15.26 -17.65 1.35
N ILE A 264 15.04 -17.34 2.64
CA ILE A 264 13.93 -16.48 3.07
C ILE A 264 14.14 -15.05 2.58
N ILE A 265 15.34 -14.48 2.72
CA ILE A 265 15.64 -13.11 2.25
C ILE A 265 15.43 -13.02 0.73
N ALA A 266 15.95 -13.98 -0.03
CA ALA A 266 15.75 -14.03 -1.48
C ALA A 266 14.26 -14.08 -1.85
N MET A 267 13.47 -14.92 -1.16
CA MET A 267 12.03 -15.03 -1.36
C MET A 267 11.29 -13.72 -1.01
N ILE A 268 11.67 -13.05 0.07
CA ILE A 268 11.07 -11.77 0.50
C ILE A 268 11.36 -10.67 -0.53
N MET A 269 12.63 -10.47 -0.90
CA MET A 269 13.04 -9.44 -1.87
C MET A 269 12.30 -9.58 -3.20
N LEU A 270 12.15 -10.81 -3.63
CA LEU A 270 11.46 -11.17 -4.84
C LEU A 270 9.94 -10.99 -4.73
N THR A 271 9.34 -11.36 -3.60
CA THR A 271 7.92 -11.08 -3.34
C THR A 271 7.65 -9.59 -3.36
N ILE A 272 8.55 -8.78 -2.78
CA ILE A 272 8.46 -7.32 -2.79
C ILE A 272 8.51 -6.79 -4.22
N PHE A 273 9.48 -7.24 -5.02
CA PHE A 273 9.58 -6.82 -6.42
C PHE A 273 8.33 -7.17 -7.23
N LEU A 274 7.78 -8.37 -7.07
CA LEU A 274 6.58 -8.77 -7.81
C LEU A 274 5.33 -8.02 -7.34
N LEU A 275 5.16 -7.86 -6.03
CA LEU A 275 3.95 -7.29 -5.44
C LEU A 275 3.92 -5.75 -5.49
N PHE A 276 5.07 -5.08 -5.39
CA PHE A 276 5.15 -3.63 -5.29
C PHE A 276 5.73 -2.95 -6.54
N GLU A 277 6.54 -3.65 -7.35
CA GLU A 277 7.02 -3.12 -8.63
C GLU A 277 6.19 -3.66 -9.80
N SER A 278 6.20 -4.98 -10.02
CA SER A 278 5.65 -5.54 -11.27
C SER A 278 4.13 -5.44 -11.35
N MET A 279 3.41 -5.90 -10.32
CA MET A 279 1.95 -5.97 -10.33
C MET A 279 1.28 -4.59 -10.34
N PRO A 280 1.66 -3.61 -9.49
CA PRO A 280 1.02 -2.30 -9.47
C PRO A 280 1.31 -1.49 -10.73
N ASN A 281 2.52 -1.61 -11.30
CA ASN A 281 2.83 -1.01 -12.60
C ASN A 281 1.96 -1.58 -13.71
N ALA A 282 1.81 -2.92 -13.78
CA ALA A 282 0.93 -3.55 -14.76
C ALA A 282 -0.54 -3.10 -14.61
N VAL A 283 -1.05 -3.02 -13.38
CA VAL A 283 -2.41 -2.50 -13.12
C VAL A 283 -2.52 -1.02 -13.49
N SER A 284 -1.50 -0.20 -13.19
CA SER A 284 -1.50 1.22 -13.54
C SER A 284 -1.52 1.45 -15.05
N GLU A 285 -0.85 0.59 -15.82
CA GLU A 285 -0.89 0.61 -17.28
C GLU A 285 -2.25 0.22 -17.83
N LEU A 286 -2.82 -0.88 -17.32
CA LEU A 286 -4.15 -1.34 -17.69
C LEU A 286 -5.25 -0.32 -17.37
N THR A 287 -5.09 0.43 -16.28
CA THR A 287 -6.05 1.45 -15.83
C THR A 287 -5.72 2.86 -16.29
N LEU A 288 -4.66 3.04 -17.10
CA LEU A 288 -4.16 4.34 -17.57
C LEU A 288 -3.81 5.32 -16.44
N TYR A 289 -3.46 4.81 -15.26
CA TYR A 289 -3.05 5.59 -14.11
C TYR A 289 -1.56 5.98 -14.20
N ALA A 290 -1.28 7.29 -14.14
CA ALA A 290 0.08 7.80 -14.37
C ALA A 290 0.91 8.06 -13.11
N ASP A 291 0.34 8.01 -11.90
CA ASP A 291 1.12 8.21 -10.68
C ASP A 291 1.63 6.88 -10.12
N ARG A 292 2.85 6.49 -10.50
CA ARG A 292 3.45 5.19 -10.16
C ARG A 292 4.40 5.24 -8.97
N GLU A 293 4.29 6.25 -8.10
CA GLU A 293 5.07 6.33 -6.86
C GLU A 293 4.45 5.46 -5.75
N PHE A 294 4.46 4.13 -5.93
CA PHE A 294 3.90 3.19 -4.95
C PHE A 294 4.74 3.08 -3.67
N TYR A 295 6.05 3.27 -3.79
CA TYR A 295 7.04 3.29 -2.73
C TYR A 295 8.16 4.29 -3.09
N GLN A 296 9.00 4.63 -2.11
CA GLN A 296 10.19 5.46 -2.28
C GLN A 296 11.46 4.65 -1.98
N ASP A 297 12.63 5.30 -2.01
CA ASP A 297 13.94 4.69 -1.75
C ASP A 297 14.14 4.28 -0.27
N TRP A 298 13.30 3.38 0.23
CA TRP A 298 13.27 2.89 1.60
C TRP A 298 14.58 2.22 2.03
N TRP A 299 15.35 1.71 1.07
CA TRP A 299 16.66 1.10 1.32
C TRP A 299 17.73 2.13 1.69
N ASN A 300 17.51 3.42 1.41
CA ASN A 300 18.37 4.54 1.81
C ASN A 300 17.91 5.20 3.12
N SER A 301 16.87 4.67 3.78
CA SER A 301 16.32 5.29 4.99
C SER A 301 17.33 5.26 6.14
N THR A 302 17.46 6.39 6.84
CA THR A 302 18.38 6.56 7.98
C THR A 302 17.72 6.29 9.33
N SER A 303 16.38 6.24 9.35
CA SER A 303 15.58 5.96 10.55
C SER A 303 14.43 4.99 10.24
N VAL A 304 13.94 4.32 11.27
CA VAL A 304 12.80 3.40 11.17
C VAL A 304 11.53 4.13 10.72
N GLU A 305 11.33 5.37 11.16
CA GLU A 305 10.20 6.20 10.75
C GLU A 305 10.26 6.53 9.25
N GLU A 306 11.44 6.93 8.76
CA GLU A 306 11.64 7.18 7.34
C GLU A 306 11.40 5.91 6.51
N PHE A 307 11.88 4.76 6.98
CA PHE A 307 11.62 3.46 6.35
C PHE A 307 10.13 3.18 6.18
N TYR A 308 9.32 3.32 7.24
CA TYR A 308 7.88 3.08 7.16
C TYR A 308 7.16 4.07 6.24
N GLY A 309 7.59 5.33 6.20
CA GLY A 309 7.03 6.33 5.29
C GLY A 309 7.31 6.05 3.82
N LYS A 310 8.47 5.44 3.52
CA LYS A 310 8.91 5.16 2.15
C LYS A 310 8.46 3.81 1.62
N TRP A 311 8.38 2.77 2.46
CA TRP A 311 8.18 1.39 2.01
C TRP A 311 6.76 1.10 1.51
N LEU A 312 5.73 1.30 2.35
CA LEU A 312 4.32 1.02 2.04
C LEU A 312 3.54 2.34 2.00
N ARG A 313 3.87 3.17 1.01
CA ARG A 313 3.40 4.56 0.95
C ARG A 313 1.88 4.67 1.01
N PHE A 314 1.14 3.81 0.32
CA PHE A 314 -0.33 3.86 0.32
C PHE A 314 -0.94 3.61 1.71
N THR A 315 -0.42 2.63 2.46
CA THR A 315 -0.87 2.34 3.83
C THR A 315 -0.47 3.48 4.76
N TYR A 316 0.77 3.96 4.65
CA TYR A 316 1.26 5.09 5.43
C TYR A 316 0.39 6.34 5.23
N LEU A 317 0.11 6.72 3.98
CA LEU A 317 -0.73 7.86 3.66
C LEU A 317 -2.17 7.70 4.14
N PHE A 318 -2.72 6.49 4.09
CA PHE A 318 -4.05 6.20 4.62
C PHE A 318 -4.12 6.48 6.13
N PHE A 319 -3.23 5.87 6.91
CA PHE A 319 -3.19 6.09 8.37
C PHE A 319 -2.85 7.54 8.71
N TYR A 320 -1.93 8.15 7.97
CA TYR A 320 -1.56 9.55 8.16
C TYR A 320 -2.78 10.47 8.00
N ARG A 321 -3.51 10.37 6.87
CA ARG A 321 -4.64 11.25 6.57
C ARG A 321 -5.87 10.92 7.42
N HIS A 322 -6.25 9.65 7.51
CA HIS A 322 -7.55 9.27 8.05
C HIS A 322 -7.54 8.95 9.54
N VAL A 323 -6.37 8.68 10.13
CA VAL A 323 -6.21 8.37 11.55
C VAL A 323 -5.42 9.45 12.27
N TYR A 324 -4.13 9.61 11.94
CA TYR A 324 -3.23 10.55 12.62
C TYR A 324 -3.74 12.00 12.57
N MET A 325 -4.00 12.54 11.36
CA MET A 325 -4.44 13.94 11.22
C MET A 325 -5.78 14.20 11.89
N LYS A 326 -6.69 13.22 11.91
CA LYS A 326 -7.97 13.35 12.61
C LYS A 326 -7.82 13.36 14.12
N ILE A 327 -6.97 12.50 14.67
CA ILE A 327 -6.68 12.47 16.11
C ILE A 327 -6.01 13.78 16.53
N LEU A 328 -5.07 14.28 15.72
CA LEU A 328 -4.34 15.52 15.97
C LEU A 328 -5.28 16.73 15.96
N ILE A 329 -6.04 16.94 14.87
CA ILE A 329 -6.85 18.15 14.66
C ILE A 329 -8.17 18.06 15.43
N LYS A 330 -8.96 17.00 15.21
CA LYS A 330 -10.30 16.89 15.82
C LYS A 330 -10.24 16.41 17.26
N GLY A 331 -9.31 15.50 17.58
CA GLY A 331 -9.11 14.99 18.94
C GLY A 331 -8.28 15.91 19.83
N ARG A 332 -7.58 16.92 19.26
CA ARG A 332 -6.71 17.87 19.98
C ARG A 332 -5.66 17.19 20.86
N PHE A 333 -5.16 16.02 20.43
CA PHE A 333 -4.08 15.32 21.12
C PHE A 333 -2.71 15.92 20.80
N ASN A 334 -1.73 15.71 21.68
CA ASN A 334 -0.32 16.01 21.40
C ASN A 334 0.17 15.17 20.19
N PRO A 335 0.98 15.73 19.27
CA PRO A 335 1.60 15.00 18.16
C PRO A 335 2.18 13.62 18.52
N ASN A 336 2.87 13.51 19.65
CA ASN A 336 3.48 12.24 20.07
C ASN A 336 2.43 11.19 20.46
N THR A 337 1.39 11.62 21.17
CA THR A 337 0.26 10.75 21.54
C THR A 337 -0.54 10.35 20.30
N ALA A 338 -0.82 11.28 19.39
CA ALA A 338 -1.53 11.01 18.14
C ALA A 338 -0.77 9.99 17.27
N LYS A 339 0.55 10.12 17.19
CA LYS A 339 1.43 9.17 16.49
C LYS A 339 1.41 7.79 17.15
N ALA A 340 1.52 7.72 18.48
CA ALA A 340 1.47 6.45 19.21
C ALA A 340 0.13 5.72 18.98
N ILE A 341 -0.99 6.43 19.07
CA ILE A 341 -2.32 5.86 18.81
C ILE A 341 -2.43 5.40 17.35
N SER A 342 -1.99 6.22 16.39
CA SER A 342 -2.01 5.85 14.97
C SER A 342 -1.18 4.59 14.69
N ASN A 343 -0.01 4.45 15.32
CA ASN A 343 0.84 3.28 15.18
C ASN A 343 0.20 2.05 15.83
N LEU A 344 -0.46 2.19 16.98
CA LEU A 344 -1.17 1.10 17.64
C LEU A 344 -2.32 0.60 16.79
N ILE A 345 -3.12 1.51 16.22
CA ILE A 345 -4.20 1.14 15.30
C ILE A 345 -3.62 0.43 14.07
N SER A 346 -2.58 0.99 13.43
CA SER A 346 -1.91 0.33 12.31
C SER A 346 -1.39 -1.07 12.68
N GLY A 347 -0.81 -1.23 13.86
CA GLY A 347 -0.32 -2.51 14.38
C GLY A 347 -1.45 -3.54 14.54
N ALA A 348 -2.59 -3.13 15.09
CA ALA A 348 -3.76 -4.00 15.20
C ALA A 348 -4.27 -4.48 13.83
N PHE A 349 -4.25 -3.61 12.81
CA PHE A 349 -4.55 -4.03 11.44
C PHE A 349 -3.52 -5.03 10.90
N GLN A 350 -2.23 -4.86 11.16
CA GLN A 350 -1.21 -5.84 10.75
C GLN A 350 -1.39 -7.18 11.45
N GLU A 351 -1.71 -7.16 12.75
CA GLU A 351 -1.97 -8.38 13.52
C GLU A 351 -3.13 -9.16 12.92
N LEU A 352 -4.21 -8.50 12.51
CA LEU A 352 -5.35 -9.14 11.82
C LEU A 352 -4.96 -9.86 10.52
N ILE A 353 -3.90 -9.42 9.81
CA ILE A 353 -3.35 -10.13 8.65
C ILE A 353 -2.70 -11.45 9.06
N VAL A 354 -2.21 -11.56 10.29
CA VAL A 354 -1.37 -12.66 10.78
C VAL A 354 -2.13 -13.55 11.77
N VAL A 355 -3.29 -13.16 12.29
CA VAL A 355 -4.04 -13.86 13.37
C VAL A 355 -4.21 -15.37 13.18
N ARG A 356 -4.27 -15.89 11.95
CA ARG A 356 -4.40 -17.35 11.68
C ARG A 356 -3.06 -18.10 11.63
N ILE A 357 -1.93 -17.39 11.54
CA ILE A 357 -0.60 -18.00 11.50
C ILE A 357 -0.20 -18.54 12.88
N TYR A 358 -0.88 -18.09 13.94
CA TYR A 358 -0.84 -18.65 15.28
C TYR A 358 -1.96 -19.67 15.48
#